data_AF-A0A970XES7-F1
#
_entry.id   AF-A0A970XES7-F1
#
_cell.length_a   1.000
_cell.length_b   1.000
_cell.length_c   1.000
_cell.angle_alpha   90.00
_cell.angle_beta   90.00
_cell.angle_gamma   90.00
#
_symmetry.space_group_name_H-M   'P 1'
#
loop_
_entity.id
_entity.type
_entity.pdbx_description
1 polymer ?
#
loop_
_entity_poly.entity_id
_entity_poly.type
_entity_poly.pdbx_seq_one_letter_code
_entity_poly.pdbx_strand_id
1 'polypeptide(L)'
;MNYYNDFDKKACAWLRELIKAGLIPDGVVDERSITDVKADELRGFTQCHFFAGIGGWSRALQIAGWGEDRPVWTGSCPCQPFSTAGKQAGKSDERHLWPAFAKLIAECKPPVVFGEQVESAIKHG
;
A
#
# COMPACT_ATOMS: atom_id res chain seq x y z
N MET A 1 10.53 9.86 -7.49
CA MET A 1 10.35 9.93 -6.02
C MET A 1 9.35 8.87 -5.62
N ASN A 2 9.57 8.14 -4.52
CA ASN A 2 8.68 7.07 -4.08
C ASN A 2 7.79 7.53 -2.91
N TYR A 3 6.60 6.96 -2.81
CA TYR A 3 5.66 7.18 -1.71
C TYR A 3 5.37 5.84 -1.04
N TYR A 4 5.52 5.78 0.28
CA TYR A 4 5.23 4.62 1.11
C TYR A 4 4.16 5.00 2.13
N ASN A 5 3.02 4.31 2.13
CA ASN A 5 1.96 4.50 3.10
C ASN A 5 1.74 3.23 3.92
N ASP A 6 1.72 3.40 5.23
CA ASP A 6 1.30 2.38 6.19
C ASP A 6 0.83 3.10 7.46
N PHE A 7 -0.19 2.61 8.16
CA PHE A 7 -0.63 3.24 9.43
C PHE A 7 0.02 2.58 10.65
N ASP A 8 0.70 1.44 10.50
CA ASP A 8 1.51 0.84 11.56
C ASP A 8 2.82 1.61 11.71
N LYS A 9 2.93 2.35 12.82
CA LYS A 9 4.12 3.13 13.16
C LYS A 9 5.42 2.31 13.16
N LYS A 10 5.37 1.02 13.50
CA LYS A 10 6.56 0.15 13.47
C LYS A 10 6.97 -0.16 12.03
N ALA A 11 6.01 -0.43 11.15
CA ALA A 11 6.28 -0.60 9.72
C ALA A 11 6.86 0.68 9.12
N CYS A 12 6.28 1.85 9.43
CA CYS A 12 6.83 3.14 8.98
C CYS A 12 8.27 3.38 9.49
N ALA A 13 8.55 3.10 10.77
CA ALA A 13 9.90 3.23 11.31
C ALA A 13 10.88 2.30 10.59
N TRP A 14 10.46 1.06 10.32
CA TRP A 14 11.27 0.10 9.58
C TRP A 14 11.56 0.55 8.15
N LEU A 15 10.55 1.04 7.42
CA LEU A 15 10.71 1.58 6.06
C LEU A 15 11.73 2.72 6.04
N ARG A 16 11.70 3.62 7.03
CA ARG A 16 12.68 4.72 7.15
C ARG A 16 14.11 4.20 7.37
N GLU A 17 14.30 3.16 8.17
CA GLU A 17 15.61 2.53 8.34
C GLU A 17 16.08 1.80 7.07
N LEU A 18 15.17 1.16 6.33
CA LEU A 18 15.49 0.55 5.03
C LEU A 18 15.93 1.59 3.99
N ILE A 19 15.24 2.73 3.92
CA ILE A 19 15.61 3.87 3.06
C ILE A 19 16.99 4.40 3.46
N LYS A 20 17.21 4.64 4.76
CA LYS A 20 18.49 5.13 5.28
C LYS A 20 19.65 4.16 5.00
N ALA A 21 19.39 2.86 5.01
CA ALA A 21 20.36 1.83 4.66
C ALA A 21 20.54 1.64 3.14
N GLY A 22 19.78 2.35 2.29
CA GLY A 22 19.80 2.20 0.83
C GLY A 22 19.28 0.84 0.34
N LEU A 23 18.50 0.13 1.16
CA LEU A 23 17.98 -1.20 0.84
C LEU A 23 16.69 -1.15 0.01
N ILE A 24 15.97 -0.03 0.07
CA ILE A 24 14.86 0.33 -0.80
C ILE A 24 15.06 1.78 -1.30
N PRO A 25 14.45 2.18 -2.43
CA PRO A 25 14.59 3.52 -2.99
C PRO A 25 14.12 4.62 -2.06
N ASP A 26 14.75 5.80 -2.17
CA ASP A 26 14.39 6.98 -1.38
C ASP A 26 12.96 7.44 -1.64
N GLY A 27 12.31 7.98 -0.62
CA GLY A 27 10.92 8.38 -0.69
C GLY A 27 10.30 8.84 0.63
N VAL A 28 9.04 9.26 0.53
CA VAL A 28 8.25 9.75 1.67
C VAL A 28 7.56 8.57 2.35
N VAL A 29 7.71 8.47 3.67
CA VAL A 29 6.97 7.50 4.50
C VAL A 29 5.86 8.21 5.25
N ASP A 30 4.62 7.97 4.82
CA ASP A 30 3.39 8.52 5.35
C ASP A 30 2.73 7.53 6.32
N GLU A 31 2.56 7.97 7.57
CA GLU A 31 2.00 7.16 8.66
C GLU A 31 0.50 7.34 8.87
N ARG A 32 -0.16 8.14 8.02
CA ARG A 32 -1.61 8.32 8.06
C ARG A 32 -2.33 7.07 7.54
N SER A 33 -3.58 6.90 7.98
CA SER A 33 -4.48 5.96 7.30
C SER A 33 -4.64 6.37 5.85
N ILE A 34 -4.71 5.39 4.95
CA ILE A 34 -5.02 5.62 3.53
C ILE A 34 -6.34 6.40 3.33
N THR A 35 -7.26 6.32 4.29
CA THR A 35 -8.53 7.08 4.27
C THR A 35 -8.34 8.58 4.35
N ASP A 36 -7.19 9.01 4.88
CA ASP A 36 -6.85 10.43 5.08
C ASP A 36 -5.93 10.97 3.98
N VAL A 37 -5.49 10.09 3.06
CA VAL A 37 -4.63 10.43 1.91
C VAL A 37 -5.51 10.87 0.75
N LYS A 38 -5.15 12.00 0.13
CA LYS A 38 -5.85 12.55 -1.04
C LYS A 38 -5.09 12.31 -2.34
N ALA A 39 -5.83 12.22 -3.44
CA ALA A 39 -5.28 11.95 -4.76
C ALA A 39 -4.29 13.04 -5.26
N ASP A 40 -4.48 14.30 -4.86
CA ASP A 40 -3.60 15.40 -5.20
C ASP A 40 -2.24 15.34 -4.48
N GLU A 41 -2.21 14.82 -3.26
CA GLU A 41 -0.97 14.60 -2.49
C GLU A 41 -0.07 13.53 -3.13
N LEU A 42 -0.64 12.64 -3.94
CA LEU A 42 0.09 11.58 -4.63
C LEU A 42 0.69 12.04 -5.97
N ARG A 43 0.39 13.25 -6.42
CA ARG A 43 0.93 13.79 -7.67
C ARG A 43 2.42 14.06 -7.53
N GLY A 44 3.19 13.60 -8.51
CA GLY A 44 4.65 13.78 -8.54
C GLY A 44 5.45 12.61 -7.97
N PHE A 45 4.78 11.63 -7.35
CA PHE A 45 5.40 10.34 -7.06
C PHE A 45 5.35 9.42 -8.27
N THR A 46 6.45 8.72 -8.51
CA THR A 46 6.57 7.75 -9.61
C THR A 46 6.01 6.41 -9.17
N GLN A 47 6.44 5.93 -8.01
CA GLN A 47 5.95 4.68 -7.42
C GLN A 47 5.26 4.96 -6.09
N CYS A 48 4.10 4.33 -5.88
CA CYS A 48 3.31 4.46 -4.66
C CYS A 48 3.03 3.07 -4.07
N HIS A 49 3.47 2.85 -2.84
CA HIS A 49 3.34 1.59 -2.12
C HIS A 49 2.39 1.78 -0.93
N PHE A 50 1.18 1.24 -1.04
CA PHE A 50 0.15 1.30 0.00
C PHE A 50 0.17 0.00 0.82
N PHE A 51 -0.04 0.13 2.13
CA PHE A 51 0.13 -0.99 3.07
C PHE A 51 1.53 -1.61 2.91
N ALA A 52 2.55 -0.72 2.93
CA ALA A 52 3.90 -1.06 2.53
C ALA A 52 4.57 -2.10 3.44
N GLY A 53 4.12 -2.23 4.70
CA GLY A 53 4.61 -3.21 5.66
C GLY A 53 6.13 -3.17 5.78
N ILE A 54 6.78 -4.29 5.46
CA ILE A 54 8.23 -4.43 5.51
C ILE A 54 8.98 -3.94 4.26
N GLY A 55 8.29 -3.29 3.30
CA GLY A 55 8.89 -2.82 2.04
C GLY A 55 9.02 -3.89 0.96
N GLY A 56 8.29 -5.01 1.09
CA GLY A 56 8.42 -6.18 0.21
C GLY A 56 8.21 -5.87 -1.27
N TRP A 57 7.16 -5.12 -1.62
CA TRP A 57 6.87 -4.74 -3.00
C TRP A 57 7.98 -3.91 -3.65
N SER A 58 8.46 -2.88 -2.95
CA SER A 58 9.53 -2.02 -3.43
C SER A 58 10.81 -2.83 -3.68
N ARG A 59 11.16 -3.73 -2.75
CA ARG A 59 12.31 -4.63 -2.94
C ARG A 59 12.12 -5.62 -4.08
N ALA A 60 10.92 -6.18 -4.24
CA ALA A 60 10.61 -7.11 -5.32
C ALA A 60 10.72 -6.43 -6.71
N LEU A 61 10.25 -5.18 -6.83
CA LEU A 61 10.39 -4.39 -8.06
C LEU A 61 11.86 -4.16 -8.42
N GLN A 62 12.71 -3.84 -7.45
CA GLN A 62 14.16 -3.72 -7.67
C GLN A 62 14.77 -5.05 -8.16
N ILE A 63 14.44 -6.17 -7.52
CA ILE A 63 14.93 -7.50 -7.92
C ILE A 63 14.47 -7.88 -9.32
N ALA A 64 13.24 -7.50 -9.69
CA ALA A 64 12.67 -7.71 -11.02
C ALA A 64 13.22 -6.76 -12.10
N GLY A 65 14.11 -5.82 -11.74
CA GLY A 65 14.64 -4.82 -12.67
C GLY A 65 13.61 -3.79 -13.13
N TRP A 66 12.58 -3.53 -12.33
CA TRP A 66 11.60 -2.49 -12.61
C TRP A 66 12.20 -1.11 -12.28
N GLY A 67 12.45 -0.30 -13.30
CA GLY A 67 13.11 1.00 -13.17
C GLY A 67 12.38 1.96 -12.22
N GLU A 68 13.15 2.76 -11.47
CA GLU A 68 12.63 3.74 -10.51
C GLU A 68 11.85 4.89 -11.18
N ASP A 69 12.11 5.12 -12.47
CA ASP A 69 11.41 6.07 -13.34
C ASP A 69 10.10 5.52 -13.92
N ARG A 70 9.86 4.21 -13.78
CA ARG A 70 8.68 3.54 -14.31
C ARG A 70 7.53 3.59 -13.30
N PRO A 71 6.39 4.23 -13.62
CA PRO A 71 5.31 4.39 -12.66
C PRO A 71 4.63 3.07 -12.32
N VAL A 72 4.37 2.86 -11.03
CA VAL A 72 3.68 1.67 -10.52
C VAL A 72 3.06 1.93 -9.15
N TRP A 73 1.86 1.43 -8.95
CA TRP A 73 1.23 1.41 -7.63
C TRP A 73 1.19 -0.03 -7.11
N THR A 74 1.47 -0.24 -5.83
CA THR A 74 1.35 -1.55 -5.18
C THR A 74 0.48 -1.44 -3.94
N GLY A 75 -0.35 -2.46 -3.67
CA GLY A 75 -1.18 -2.47 -2.47
C GLY A 75 -1.43 -3.88 -1.93
N SER A 76 -1.30 -4.04 -0.61
CA SER A 76 -1.63 -5.27 0.12
C SER A 76 -2.64 -4.95 1.22
N CYS A 77 -3.90 -4.72 0.85
CA CYS A 77 -4.95 -4.35 1.81
C CYS A 77 -5.06 -5.41 2.92
N PRO A 78 -5.23 -5.01 4.20
CA PRO A 78 -5.36 -5.97 5.28
C PRO A 78 -6.64 -6.82 5.11
N CYS A 79 -6.49 -8.14 5.02
CA CYS A 79 -7.59 -9.09 4.79
C CYS A 79 -8.34 -9.52 6.08
N GLN A 80 -8.36 -8.69 7.12
CA GLN A 80 -9.08 -9.04 8.34
C GLN A 80 -10.44 -8.36 8.33
N PRO A 81 -11.45 -9.06 7.78
CA PRO A 81 -12.26 -9.81 8.74
C PRO A 81 -12.73 -11.18 8.22
N PHE A 82 -11.83 -12.16 8.03
CA PHE A 82 -12.23 -13.58 7.92
C PHE A 82 -11.41 -14.53 8.80
N SER A 83 -10.81 -14.02 9.87
CA SER A 83 -10.33 -14.87 10.98
C SER A 83 -11.52 -15.31 11.82
N THR A 84 -11.74 -16.63 11.88
CA THR A 84 -12.78 -17.32 12.66
C THR A 84 -12.64 -17.20 14.19
N ALA A 85 -11.83 -16.27 14.70
CA ALA A 85 -11.54 -16.09 16.13
C ALA A 85 -12.11 -14.81 16.77
N GLY A 86 -12.97 -14.04 16.09
CA GLY A 86 -13.55 -12.81 16.64
C GLY A 86 -14.92 -12.45 16.05
N LYS A 87 -15.78 -11.83 16.87
CA LYS A 87 -17.19 -11.52 16.59
C LYS A 87 -17.41 -10.90 15.21
N GLN A 88 -18.29 -11.53 14.42
CA GLN A 88 -18.74 -11.11 13.09
C GLN A 88 -19.52 -9.79 13.15
N ALA A 89 -18.88 -8.68 12.82
CA ALA A 89 -19.59 -7.49 12.35
C ALA A 89 -19.44 -7.48 10.82
N GLY A 90 -20.55 -7.66 10.09
CA GLY A 90 -20.58 -7.79 8.63
C GLY A 90 -20.22 -6.51 7.87
N LYS A 91 -21.07 -6.09 6.92
CA LYS A 91 -20.87 -5.00 5.93
C LYS A 91 -20.65 -3.57 6.46
N SER A 92 -20.27 -3.39 7.73
CA SER A 92 -19.95 -2.11 8.38
C SER A 92 -18.55 -2.13 9.00
N ASP A 93 -17.68 -2.99 8.49
CA ASP A 93 -16.34 -3.16 9.04
C ASP A 93 -15.41 -2.03 8.60
N GLU A 94 -15.05 -1.16 9.56
CA GLU A 94 -14.06 -0.07 9.43
C GLU A 94 -12.68 -0.54 8.95
N ARG A 95 -12.45 -1.86 8.86
CA ARG A 95 -11.22 -2.48 8.37
C ARG A 95 -11.23 -2.76 6.86
N HIS A 96 -12.33 -2.47 6.15
CA HIS A 96 -12.36 -2.54 4.68
C HIS A 96 -11.69 -1.30 4.08
N LEU A 97 -10.36 -1.34 3.97
CA LEU A 97 -9.55 -0.23 3.43
C LEU A 97 -9.39 -0.30 1.90
N TRP A 98 -9.85 -1.37 1.27
CA TRP A 98 -9.86 -1.53 -0.18
C TRP A 98 -10.66 -0.44 -0.92
N PRO A 99 -11.87 -0.02 -0.50
CA PRO A 99 -12.59 1.07 -1.15
C PRO A 99 -11.82 2.39 -1.16
N ALA A 100 -11.04 2.68 -0.11
CA ALA A 100 -10.17 3.86 -0.08
C ALA A 100 -9.05 3.75 -1.12
N PHE A 101 -8.39 2.59 -1.20
CA PHE A 101 -7.37 2.34 -2.22
C PHE A 101 -7.95 2.38 -3.65
N ALA A 102 -9.08 1.73 -3.88
CA ALA A 102 -9.79 1.70 -5.15
C ALA A 102 -10.21 3.11 -5.59
N LYS A 103 -10.65 3.96 -4.66
CA LYS A 103 -10.95 5.37 -4.93
C LYS A 103 -9.71 6.14 -5.39
N LEU A 104 -8.57 5.98 -4.70
CA LEU A 104 -7.32 6.61 -5.11
C LEU A 104 -6.87 6.14 -6.49
N ILE A 105 -6.98 4.83 -6.79
CA ILE A 105 -6.68 4.28 -8.13
C ILE A 105 -7.60 4.92 -9.18
N ALA A 106 -8.90 5.02 -8.91
CA ALA A 106 -9.87 5.59 -9.84
C ALA A 106 -9.62 7.08 -10.14
N GLU A 107 -9.21 7.84 -9.13
CA GLU A 107 -8.91 9.28 -9.26
C GLU A 107 -7.54 9.55 -9.91
N CYS A 108 -6.51 8.81 -9.51
CA CYS A 108 -5.14 9.02 -9.99
C CYS A 108 -4.82 8.27 -11.30
N LYS A 109 -5.56 7.21 -11.62
CA LYS A 109 -5.42 6.38 -12.82
C LYS A 109 -3.96 5.96 -13.09
N PRO A 110 -3.29 5.31 -12.12
CA PRO A 110 -1.93 4.81 -12.33
C PRO A 110 -1.88 3.83 -13.52
N PRO A 111 -0.82 3.86 -14.33
CA PRO A 111 -0.73 3.01 -15.53
C PRO A 111 -0.55 1.53 -15.20
N VAL A 112 -0.02 1.21 -14.01
CA VAL A 112 0.20 -0.16 -13.52
C VAL A 112 -0.16 -0.23 -12.04
N VAL A 113 -0.94 -1.24 -11.67
CA VAL A 113 -1.26 -1.56 -10.28
C VAL A 113 -0.95 -3.04 -10.03
N PHE A 114 -0.19 -3.33 -8.98
CA PHE A 114 -0.06 -4.66 -8.41
C PHE A 114 -0.82 -4.75 -7.09
N GLY A 115 -1.57 -5.81 -6.91
CA GLY A 115 -2.30 -6.10 -5.68
C GLY A 115 -2.02 -7.52 -5.23
N GLU A 116 -1.91 -7.72 -3.92
CA GLU A 116 -1.92 -9.05 -3.30
C GLU A 116 -3.09 -9.14 -2.32
N GLN A 117 -3.77 -10.28 -2.35
CA GLN A 117 -4.83 -10.66 -1.43
C GLN A 117 -4.85 -12.19 -1.29
N VAL A 118 -5.39 -12.68 -0.17
CA VAL A 118 -5.69 -14.10 0.01
C VAL A 118 -6.90 -14.53 -0.83
N GLU A 119 -7.00 -15.81 -1.16
CA GLU A 119 -8.06 -16.38 -2.00
C GLU A 119 -9.48 -16.05 -1.49
N SER A 120 -9.68 -16.02 -0.17
CA SER A 120 -11.00 -15.71 0.41
C SER A 120 -11.50 -14.30 0.09
N ALA A 121 -10.61 -13.37 -0.30
CA ALA A 121 -10.98 -12.02 -0.68
C ALA A 121 -11.69 -11.94 -2.05
N ILE A 122 -11.49 -12.92 -2.95
CA ILE A 122 -12.10 -12.93 -4.30
C ILE A 122 -13.63 -12.83 -4.24
N LYS A 123 -14.24 -13.37 -3.18
CA LYS A 123 -15.70 -13.35 -3.00
C LYS A 123 -16.25 -12.02 -2.48
N HIS A 124 -15.38 -11.06 -2.13
CA HIS A 124 -15.75 -9.89 -1.31
C HIS A 124 -15.51 -8.53 -1.96
N GLY A 125 -14.85 -8.49 -3.13
CA GLY A 125 -14.87 -7.34 -4.06
C GLY A 125 -13.91 -6.22 -3.71
#